data_AF-A0A5D6VHF5-F1
#
_entry.id   AF-A0A5D6VHF5-F1
#
_cell.length_a   1.000
_cell.length_b   1.000
_cell.length_c   1.000
_cell.angle_alpha   90.00
_cell.angle_beta   90.00
_cell.angle_gamma   90.00
#
_symmetry.space_group_name_H-M   'P 1'
#
loop_
_entity.id
_entity.type
_entity.pdbx_description
1 polymer ?
#
loop_
_entity_poly.entity_id
_entity_poly.type
_entity_poly.pdbx_seq_one_letter_code
_entity_poly.pdbx_strand_id
1 'polypeptide(L)'
;MHSFIIPSLVAMCLLAACSSSPNEPTRALNPPQPSAPTALTDTTPKTESTEPEPTTAAVEETADVPASDSASEYATRYVVVADTSLHYYPLRARMTAIQKATRLPIDTLGREYDARKNLIKVPENDEDEMYAGEYYPRREPTASLSIEYTTLYRSASAKSMALVTGIYEDPSRADSALTALHSVVPKAFLIKTRLYIGCMH
;
A
#
# COMPACT_ATOMS: atom_id res chain seq x y z
N MET A 1 -21.43 -56.43 -0.95
CA MET A 1 -22.26 -55.32 -1.47
C MET A 1 -23.26 -54.95 -0.40
N HIS A 2 -22.94 -53.97 0.45
CA HIS A 2 -23.85 -53.53 1.52
C HIS A 2 -24.18 -52.06 1.29
N SER A 3 -25.39 -51.82 0.80
CA SER A 3 -25.98 -50.51 0.59
C SER A 3 -26.38 -49.91 1.94
N PHE A 4 -25.77 -48.79 2.31
CA PHE A 4 -26.24 -47.96 3.42
C PHE A 4 -27.07 -46.80 2.86
N ILE A 5 -28.36 -46.81 3.20
CA ILE A 5 -29.31 -45.72 2.94
C ILE A 5 -29.22 -44.76 4.13
N ILE A 6 -28.76 -43.53 3.91
CA ILE A 6 -28.77 -42.47 4.92
C ILE A 6 -30.04 -41.63 4.72
N PRO A 7 -30.92 -41.50 5.73
CA PRO A 7 -32.10 -40.66 5.63
C PRO A 7 -31.72 -39.17 5.70
N SER A 8 -32.25 -38.44 4.72
CA SER A 8 -32.18 -37.00 4.56
C SER A 8 -32.96 -36.29 5.67
N LEU A 9 -32.25 -35.70 6.64
CA LEU A 9 -32.85 -34.85 7.68
C LEU A 9 -33.04 -33.43 7.13
N VAL A 10 -34.28 -33.12 6.74
CA VAL A 10 -34.71 -31.77 6.33
C VAL A 10 -34.79 -30.89 7.57
N ALA A 11 -33.80 -30.02 7.77
CA ALA A 11 -33.83 -28.96 8.77
C ALA A 11 -34.54 -27.73 8.18
N MET A 12 -35.83 -27.61 8.51
CA MET A 12 -36.70 -26.49 8.16
C MET A 12 -36.46 -25.35 9.17
N CYS A 13 -35.53 -24.44 8.87
CA CYS A 13 -35.35 -23.22 9.66
C CYS A 13 -36.39 -22.17 9.23
N LEU A 14 -37.22 -21.77 10.20
CA LEU A 14 -38.22 -20.72 10.08
C LEU A 14 -37.57 -19.37 9.73
N LEU A 15 -38.09 -18.75 8.67
CA LEU A 15 -37.86 -17.36 8.31
C LEU A 15 -38.65 -16.46 9.28
N ALA A 16 -37.95 -15.73 10.14
CA ALA A 16 -38.53 -14.58 10.84
C ALA A 16 -38.48 -13.37 9.90
N ALA A 17 -39.59 -13.12 9.21
CA ALA A 17 -39.82 -11.91 8.44
C ALA A 17 -40.27 -10.78 9.39
N CYS A 18 -39.39 -9.81 9.67
CA CYS A 18 -39.80 -8.54 10.27
C CYS A 18 -40.18 -7.57 9.15
N SER A 19 -41.49 -7.43 8.94
CA SER A 19 -42.06 -6.43 8.04
C SER A 19 -41.97 -5.02 8.63
N SER A 20 -41.67 -4.10 7.72
CA SER A 20 -41.59 -2.64 7.79
C SER A 20 -42.68 -1.91 8.57
N SER A 21 -42.34 -0.72 9.06
CA SER A 21 -43.24 0.44 9.02
C SER A 21 -42.48 1.71 8.58
N PRO A 22 -43.05 2.50 7.66
CA PRO A 22 -42.52 3.80 7.23
C PRO A 22 -43.13 4.95 8.06
N ASN A 23 -42.40 6.06 8.17
CA ASN A 23 -42.83 7.46 8.40
C ASN A 23 -41.55 8.23 8.79
N GLU A 24 -41.21 9.42 8.32
CA GLU A 24 -41.79 10.43 7.43
C GLU A 24 -40.63 11.36 7.00
N PRO A 25 -40.81 12.18 5.96
CA PRO A 25 -39.79 13.09 5.44
C PRO A 25 -39.80 14.42 6.20
N THR A 26 -38.64 15.10 6.25
CA THR A 26 -38.40 16.57 6.38
C THR A 26 -37.01 16.71 7.02
N ARG A 27 -35.95 17.19 6.36
CA ARG A 27 -35.76 18.60 5.98
C ARG A 27 -34.51 18.67 5.10
N ALA A 28 -34.68 19.07 3.84
CA ALA A 28 -33.57 19.47 3.00
C ALA A 28 -32.96 20.76 3.58
N LEU A 29 -31.71 20.69 4.01
CA LEU A 29 -30.84 21.86 4.13
C LEU A 29 -29.98 21.89 2.88
N ASN A 30 -30.10 22.99 2.14
CA ASN A 30 -29.45 23.25 0.87
C ASN A 30 -27.95 22.94 0.88
N PRO A 31 -27.41 22.33 -0.20
CA PRO A 31 -25.97 22.36 -0.44
C PRO A 31 -25.53 23.80 -0.74
N PRO A 32 -24.38 24.27 -0.23
CA PRO A 32 -23.79 25.51 -0.72
C PRO A 32 -23.44 25.35 -2.20
N GLN A 33 -24.03 26.21 -3.00
CA GLN A 33 -23.84 26.34 -4.44
C GLN A 33 -22.38 26.74 -4.74
N PRO A 34 -21.78 26.22 -5.84
CA PRO A 34 -20.40 26.48 -6.21
C PRO A 34 -20.18 27.94 -6.66
N SER A 35 -19.22 28.61 -6.04
CA SER A 35 -18.65 29.86 -6.54
C SER A 35 -17.62 29.56 -7.62
N ALA A 36 -17.89 30.00 -8.84
CA ALA A 36 -16.90 30.18 -9.90
C ALA A 36 -16.89 31.68 -10.29
N PRO A 37 -15.97 32.16 -11.12
CA PRO A 37 -14.50 32.09 -10.98
C PRO A 37 -13.93 33.53 -10.93
N THR A 38 -12.92 33.79 -10.10
CA THR A 38 -12.14 35.03 -10.21
C THR A 38 -11.07 34.84 -11.29
N ALA A 39 -11.23 35.55 -12.39
CA ALA A 39 -10.23 35.75 -13.42
C ALA A 39 -9.19 36.80 -12.98
N LEU A 40 -8.03 36.74 -13.66
CA LEU A 40 -6.90 37.69 -13.64
C LEU A 40 -5.97 37.46 -12.43
N THR A 41 -4.69 37.12 -12.60
CA THR A 41 -3.74 37.77 -13.50
C THR A 41 -2.69 36.80 -14.06
N ASP A 42 -2.52 36.90 -15.37
CA ASP A 42 -1.40 36.44 -16.17
C ASP A 42 -0.12 37.13 -15.72
N THR A 43 0.90 36.37 -15.29
CA THR A 43 2.26 36.90 -15.11
C THR A 43 3.26 35.81 -15.45
N THR A 44 3.57 35.75 -16.74
CA THR A 44 4.70 35.07 -17.38
C THR A 44 6.01 35.33 -16.64
N PRO A 45 6.67 34.31 -16.06
CA PRO A 45 8.09 34.38 -15.74
C PRO A 45 8.88 34.08 -17.02
N LYS A 46 9.56 35.12 -17.49
CA LYS A 46 10.52 35.15 -18.59
C LYS A 46 11.55 34.03 -18.46
N THR A 47 11.58 33.13 -19.43
CA THR A 47 12.66 32.18 -19.70
C THR A 47 13.95 32.95 -19.97
N GLU A 48 14.88 32.90 -19.03
CA GLU A 48 16.25 33.35 -19.23
C GLU A 48 17.08 32.13 -19.65
N SER A 49 17.36 32.08 -20.95
CA SER A 49 18.19 31.10 -21.62
C SER A 49 19.65 31.47 -21.39
N THR A 50 20.31 30.81 -20.45
CA THR A 50 21.78 30.85 -20.35
C THR A 50 22.34 29.69 -21.15
N GLU A 51 22.92 30.04 -22.29
CA GLU A 51 23.77 29.20 -23.12
C GLU A 51 25.09 28.90 -22.37
N PRO A 52 25.50 27.63 -22.21
CA PRO A 52 26.81 27.31 -21.66
C PRO A 52 27.88 27.37 -22.75
N GLU A 53 28.93 28.16 -22.50
CA GLU A 53 30.16 28.16 -23.29
C GLU A 53 30.92 26.83 -23.19
N PRO A 54 31.67 26.45 -24.24
CA PRO A 54 32.35 25.18 -24.34
C PRO A 54 33.82 25.25 -23.88
N THR A 55 34.37 24.08 -23.52
CA THR A 55 35.80 23.70 -23.65
C THR A 55 36.74 24.09 -22.51
N THR A 56 37.36 23.11 -21.84
CA THR A 56 38.80 22.78 -22.00
C THR A 56 39.30 21.77 -20.96
N ALA A 57 39.97 20.74 -21.50
CA ALA A 57 41.03 19.87 -20.97
C ALA A 57 40.76 18.91 -19.80
N ALA A 58 40.76 17.64 -20.20
CA ALA A 58 41.07 16.45 -19.43
C ALA A 58 42.44 16.52 -18.73
N VAL A 59 42.46 16.09 -17.46
CA VAL A 59 43.62 15.47 -16.83
C VAL A 59 43.09 14.16 -16.24
N GLU A 60 43.49 13.06 -16.87
CA GLU A 60 43.13 11.69 -16.49
C GLU A 60 44.22 11.20 -15.52
N GLU A 61 43.97 11.29 -14.22
CA GLU A 61 44.77 10.66 -13.17
C GLU A 61 43.93 9.53 -12.57
N THR A 62 44.16 8.31 -13.07
CA THR A 62 43.52 7.09 -12.59
C THR A 62 44.18 6.63 -11.29
N ALA A 63 43.78 7.25 -10.19
CA ALA A 63 44.00 6.70 -8.86
C ALA A 63 43.12 5.46 -8.68
N ASP A 64 43.75 4.31 -8.52
CA ASP A 64 43.16 3.03 -8.15
C ASP A 64 42.63 3.13 -6.70
N VAL A 65 41.38 3.60 -6.58
CA VAL A 65 40.66 3.63 -5.30
C VAL A 65 40.17 2.21 -5.02
N PRO A 66 40.59 1.56 -3.92
CA PRO A 66 40.06 0.25 -3.56
C PRO A 66 38.56 0.39 -3.38
N ALA A 67 37.80 -0.39 -4.16
CA ALA A 67 36.36 -0.49 -4.05
C ALA A 67 36.02 -0.80 -2.59
N SER A 68 35.53 0.20 -1.85
CA SER A 68 35.04 -0.04 -0.50
C SER A 68 33.81 -0.93 -0.65
N ASP A 69 33.91 -2.13 -0.11
CA ASP A 69 32.90 -3.19 -0.11
C ASP A 69 31.71 -2.82 0.82
N SER A 70 31.30 -1.56 0.79
CA SER A 70 30.08 -1.07 1.44
C SER A 70 28.89 -1.59 0.63
N ALA A 71 28.48 -2.82 0.95
CA ALA A 71 27.20 -3.34 0.49
C ALA A 71 26.13 -2.26 0.72
N SER A 72 25.52 -1.78 -0.37
CA SER A 72 24.59 -0.65 -0.29
C SER A 72 23.48 -0.99 0.70
N GLU A 73 23.27 -0.15 1.70
CA GLU A 73 22.16 -0.30 2.66
C GLU A 73 20.79 -0.13 2.01
N TYR A 74 20.72 -0.03 0.68
CA TYR A 74 19.51 0.04 -0.12
C TYR A 74 19.54 -1.02 -1.22
N ALA A 75 18.42 -1.70 -1.41
CA ALA A 75 18.23 -2.62 -2.52
C ALA A 75 17.08 -2.20 -3.42
N THR A 76 17.21 -2.51 -4.71
CA THR A 76 16.08 -2.40 -5.64
C THR A 76 15.07 -3.50 -5.32
N ARG A 77 13.81 -3.11 -5.20
CA ARG A 77 12.67 -3.98 -4.93
C ARG A 77 11.52 -3.67 -5.87
N TYR A 78 10.72 -4.70 -6.13
CA TYR A 78 9.54 -4.67 -6.96
C TYR A 78 8.33 -4.99 -6.07
N VAL A 79 7.46 -4.01 -5.86
CA VAL A 79 6.36 -4.07 -4.91
C VAL A 79 5.04 -4.15 -5.67
N VAL A 80 4.27 -5.22 -5.44
CA VAL A 80 2.96 -5.41 -6.07
C VAL A 80 1.89 -4.83 -5.15
N VAL A 81 1.19 -3.79 -5.62
CA VAL A 81 0.18 -3.05 -4.86
C VAL A 81 -1.21 -3.30 -5.45
N ALA A 82 -2.14 -3.74 -4.61
CA ALA A 82 -3.51 -3.99 -5.03
C ALA A 82 -4.38 -2.71 -5.02
N ASP A 83 -4.12 -1.80 -4.08
CA ASP A 83 -4.83 -0.51 -3.99
C ASP A 83 -4.09 0.47 -3.08
N THR A 84 -4.47 1.75 -3.12
CA THR A 84 -4.00 2.79 -2.20
C THR A 84 -5.18 3.60 -1.66
N SER A 85 -5.09 4.08 -0.42
CA SER A 85 -6.15 4.90 0.20
C SER A 85 -5.60 5.76 1.33
N LEU A 86 -6.39 6.75 1.76
CA LEU A 86 -6.19 7.48 3.02
C LEU A 86 -6.93 6.82 4.19
N HIS A 87 -7.73 5.78 3.93
CA HIS A 87 -8.59 5.14 4.93
C HIS A 87 -8.19 3.68 5.13
N TYR A 88 -7.82 3.34 6.37
CA TYR A 88 -7.33 2.01 6.73
C TYR A 88 -8.40 0.91 6.57
N TYR A 89 -9.60 1.11 7.11
CA TYR A 89 -10.63 0.07 7.15
C TYR A 89 -11.09 -0.43 5.76
N PRO A 90 -11.31 0.45 4.76
CA PRO A 90 -11.55 0.00 3.39
C PRO A 90 -10.41 -0.86 2.82
N LEU A 91 -9.14 -0.49 3.06
CA LEU A 91 -8.00 -1.31 2.65
C LEU A 91 -7.97 -2.65 3.40
N ARG A 92 -8.28 -2.67 4.70
CA ARG A 92 -8.34 -3.91 5.51
C ARG A 92 -9.43 -4.87 5.04
N ALA A 93 -10.59 -4.34 4.67
CA ALA A 93 -11.66 -5.14 4.07
C ALA A 93 -11.21 -5.75 2.73
N ARG A 94 -10.59 -4.95 1.86
CA ARG A 94 -10.04 -5.43 0.58
C ARG A 94 -8.92 -6.45 0.78
N MET A 95 -8.03 -6.25 1.75
CA MET A 95 -6.98 -7.20 2.12
C MET A 95 -7.56 -8.57 2.47
N THR A 96 -8.59 -8.59 3.31
CA THR A 96 -9.29 -9.82 3.70
C THR A 96 -9.97 -10.49 2.49
N ALA A 97 -10.56 -9.71 1.58
CA ALA A 97 -11.16 -10.25 0.37
C ALA A 97 -10.13 -10.89 -0.56
N ILE A 98 -8.97 -10.24 -0.76
CA ILE A 98 -7.87 -10.78 -1.56
C ILE A 98 -7.33 -12.05 -0.90
N GLN A 99 -7.08 -12.05 0.42
CA GLN A 99 -6.62 -13.24 1.16
C GLN A 99 -7.54 -14.44 0.92
N LYS A 100 -8.86 -14.25 0.96
CA LYS A 100 -9.82 -15.33 0.68
C LYS A 100 -9.72 -15.86 -0.75
N ALA A 101 -9.50 -14.98 -1.72
CA ALA A 101 -9.43 -15.33 -3.13
C ALA A 101 -8.09 -15.98 -3.53
N THR A 102 -6.98 -15.51 -2.98
CA THR A 102 -5.61 -15.90 -3.40
C THR A 102 -4.91 -16.81 -2.41
N ARG A 103 -5.41 -16.91 -1.17
CA ARG A 103 -4.78 -17.61 -0.05
C ARG A 103 -3.41 -17.05 0.34
N LEU A 104 -3.05 -15.84 -0.11
CA LEU A 104 -1.84 -15.16 0.36
C LEU A 104 -1.92 -14.93 1.88
N PRO A 105 -0.85 -15.20 2.63
CA PRO A 105 -0.82 -14.93 4.07
C PRO A 105 -0.93 -13.42 4.32
N ILE A 106 -1.58 -13.05 5.43
CA ILE A 106 -1.50 -11.68 5.94
C ILE A 106 -0.36 -11.65 6.93
N ASP A 107 0.58 -10.73 6.70
CA ASP A 107 1.63 -10.42 7.65
C ASP A 107 1.48 -8.95 8.04
N THR A 108 1.37 -8.69 9.33
CA THR A 108 1.27 -7.33 9.89
C THR A 108 2.55 -6.91 10.58
N LEU A 109 3.51 -7.81 10.76
CA LEU A 109 4.69 -7.59 11.61
C LEU A 109 4.30 -7.14 13.02
N GLY A 110 3.25 -7.74 13.59
CA GLY A 110 2.73 -7.36 14.92
C GLY A 110 2.06 -5.98 15.01
N ARG A 111 2.06 -5.19 13.92
CA ARG A 111 1.50 -3.83 13.92
C ARG A 111 -0.02 -3.82 13.92
N GLU A 112 -0.57 -2.83 14.59
CA GLU A 112 -1.99 -2.50 14.64
C GLU A 112 -2.26 -1.10 14.07
N TYR A 113 -3.54 -0.79 13.86
CA TYR A 113 -3.98 0.54 13.45
C TYR A 113 -4.64 1.25 14.62
N ASP A 114 -4.03 2.35 15.08
CA ASP A 114 -4.60 3.23 16.08
C ASP A 114 -5.56 4.21 15.41
N ALA A 115 -6.86 3.95 15.52
CA ALA A 115 -7.90 4.78 14.91
C ALA A 115 -7.97 6.19 15.52
N ARG A 116 -7.52 6.39 16.77
CA ARG A 116 -7.53 7.71 17.43
C ARG A 116 -6.40 8.58 16.88
N LYS A 117 -5.22 7.99 16.70
CA LYS A 117 -4.04 8.68 16.14
C LYS A 117 -4.01 8.66 14.59
N ASN A 118 -4.85 7.86 13.95
CA ASN A 118 -4.88 7.62 12.50
C ASN A 118 -3.50 7.18 11.98
N LEU A 119 -2.92 6.15 12.60
CA LEU A 119 -1.60 5.63 12.24
C LEU A 119 -1.49 4.12 12.46
N ILE A 120 -0.64 3.48 11.67
CA ILE A 120 -0.20 2.09 11.84
C ILE A 120 1.02 2.11 12.75
N LYS A 121 1.03 1.31 13.81
CA LYS A 121 2.12 1.23 14.79
C LYS A 121 2.22 -0.16 15.40
N VAL A 122 3.35 -0.43 16.04
CA VAL A 122 3.50 -1.50 17.01
C VAL A 122 2.70 -1.16 18.28
N PRO A 123 2.16 -2.15 19.00
CA PRO A 123 1.54 -1.93 20.31
C PRO A 123 2.45 -1.13 21.25
N GLU A 124 1.86 -0.30 22.10
CA GLU A 124 2.59 0.56 23.05
C GLU A 124 3.27 -0.26 24.17
N ASN A 125 2.89 -1.52 24.33
CA ASN A 125 3.37 -2.45 25.34
C ASN A 125 4.18 -3.61 24.74
N ASP A 126 4.75 -3.41 23.55
CA ASP A 126 5.62 -4.39 22.91
C ASP A 126 6.91 -4.61 23.72
N GLU A 127 7.49 -5.80 23.61
CA GLU A 127 8.72 -6.16 24.33
C GLU A 127 9.93 -5.38 23.81
N ASP A 128 9.88 -4.96 22.54
CA ASP A 128 10.88 -4.08 21.95
C ASP A 128 10.50 -2.61 22.19
N GLU A 129 11.03 -2.05 23.28
CA GLU A 129 10.79 -0.66 23.70
C GLU A 129 11.16 0.37 22.63
N MET A 130 12.06 0.03 21.70
CA MET A 130 12.50 0.94 20.65
C MET A 130 11.42 1.20 19.60
N TYR A 131 10.59 0.20 19.32
CA TYR A 131 9.51 0.31 18.33
C TYR A 131 8.13 0.40 18.96
N ALA A 132 8.00 0.24 20.27
CA ALA A 132 6.72 0.37 20.97
C ALA A 132 6.04 1.72 20.63
N GLY A 133 4.83 1.65 20.08
CA GLY A 133 4.08 2.84 19.66
C GLY A 133 4.52 3.46 18.32
N GLU A 134 5.61 2.97 17.71
CA GLU A 134 6.19 3.47 16.47
C GLU A 134 5.83 2.60 15.26
N TYR A 135 6.14 3.10 14.07
CA TYR A 135 6.00 2.34 12.82
C TYR A 135 7.36 1.83 12.34
N TYR A 136 7.44 0.54 12.00
CA TYR A 136 8.57 0.01 11.24
C TYR A 136 8.11 -0.63 9.92
N PRO A 137 8.83 -0.42 8.81
CA PRO A 137 8.44 -0.89 7.49
C PRO A 137 8.82 -2.35 7.24
N ARG A 138 8.06 -3.02 6.36
CA ARG A 138 8.54 -4.28 5.76
C ARG A 138 9.57 -3.99 4.69
N ARG A 139 10.72 -4.66 4.78
CA ARG A 139 11.88 -4.47 3.88
C ARG A 139 12.28 -5.77 3.16
N GLU A 140 11.99 -6.90 3.78
CA GLU A 140 12.33 -8.22 3.24
C GLU A 140 11.39 -8.67 2.12
N PRO A 141 11.93 -9.37 1.11
CA PRO A 141 11.14 -9.98 0.06
C PRO A 141 10.19 -11.04 0.62
N THR A 142 8.90 -10.93 0.31
CA THR A 142 7.89 -11.89 0.73
C THR A 142 6.62 -11.73 -0.11
N ALA A 143 5.91 -12.83 -0.32
CA ALA A 143 4.59 -12.86 -0.95
C ALA A 143 3.49 -12.88 0.12
N SER A 144 3.32 -11.75 0.81
CA SER A 144 2.32 -11.58 1.87
C SER A 144 1.55 -10.27 1.73
N LEU A 145 0.31 -10.29 2.20
CA LEU A 145 -0.56 -9.13 2.28
C LEU A 145 -0.21 -8.26 3.48
N SER A 146 -0.10 -6.95 3.27
CA SER A 146 -0.05 -5.97 4.36
C SER A 146 -0.56 -4.60 3.94
N ILE A 147 -0.82 -3.75 4.93
CA ILE A 147 -1.10 -2.34 4.73
C ILE A 147 0.12 -1.57 5.24
N GLU A 148 0.71 -0.75 4.38
CA GLU A 148 1.96 -0.03 4.60
C GLU A 148 1.78 1.43 4.21
N TYR A 149 2.66 2.34 4.64
CA TYR A 149 2.64 3.70 4.11
C TYR A 149 3.16 3.74 2.68
N THR A 150 2.42 4.38 1.77
CA THR A 150 2.78 4.50 0.35
C THR A 150 4.11 5.24 0.16
N THR A 151 4.44 6.16 1.08
CA THR A 151 5.68 6.95 1.09
C THR A 151 6.95 6.09 1.13
N LEU A 152 6.86 4.85 1.61
CA LEU A 152 7.99 3.90 1.57
C LEU A 152 8.39 3.50 0.15
N TYR A 153 7.42 3.50 -0.77
CA TYR A 153 7.62 2.93 -2.10
C TYR A 153 7.67 4.00 -3.18
N ARG A 154 6.99 5.14 -2.99
CA ARG A 154 6.96 6.26 -3.93
C ARG A 154 6.56 7.55 -3.22
N SER A 155 6.79 8.69 -3.87
CA SER A 155 6.25 9.98 -3.40
C SER A 155 4.73 9.93 -3.28
N ALA A 156 4.21 10.28 -2.11
CA ALA A 156 2.79 10.27 -1.76
C ALA A 156 2.56 11.16 -0.53
N SER A 157 1.30 11.37 -0.14
CA SER A 157 1.01 12.02 1.15
C SER A 157 1.45 11.13 2.31
N ALA A 158 1.90 11.74 3.41
CA ALA A 158 2.40 11.01 4.59
C ALA A 158 1.40 10.02 5.20
N LYS A 159 0.10 10.24 4.99
CA LYS A 159 -1.00 9.38 5.47
C LYS A 159 -1.55 8.43 4.40
N SER A 160 -1.00 8.47 3.17
CA SER A 160 -1.37 7.52 2.14
C SER A 160 -0.88 6.14 2.52
N MET A 161 -1.78 5.16 2.46
CA MET A 161 -1.51 3.76 2.70
C MET A 161 -1.66 2.96 1.41
N ALA A 162 -0.84 1.92 1.27
CA ALA A 162 -0.87 0.96 0.19
C ALA A 162 -1.23 -0.42 0.72
N LEU A 163 -2.11 -1.14 0.01
CA LEU A 163 -2.33 -2.56 0.22
C LEU A 163 -1.32 -3.34 -0.62
N VAL A 164 -0.22 -3.73 0.01
CA VAL A 164 0.87 -4.50 -0.59
C VAL A 164 0.49 -5.97 -0.60
N THR A 165 0.78 -6.65 -1.71
CA THR A 165 0.54 -8.10 -1.88
C THR A 165 1.84 -8.91 -1.98
N GLY A 166 2.96 -8.23 -2.16
CA GLY A 166 4.29 -8.81 -2.05
C GLY A 166 5.39 -7.81 -2.38
N ILE A 167 6.59 -8.10 -1.87
CA ILE A 167 7.86 -7.43 -2.16
C ILE A 167 8.78 -8.48 -2.79
N TYR A 168 9.36 -8.16 -3.94
CA TYR A 168 10.17 -9.08 -4.73
C TYR A 168 11.53 -8.45 -5.05
N GLU A 169 12.58 -9.27 -5.08
CA GLU A 169 13.90 -8.85 -5.59
C GLU A 169 13.97 -9.02 -7.11
N ASP A 170 13.38 -10.10 -7.60
CA ASP A 170 13.35 -10.45 -9.02
C ASP A 170 12.14 -9.80 -9.73
N PRO A 171 12.35 -8.97 -10.76
CA PRO A 171 11.26 -8.38 -11.54
C PRO A 171 10.33 -9.44 -12.16
N SER A 172 10.86 -10.56 -12.66
CA SER A 172 10.04 -11.57 -13.35
C SER A 172 9.06 -12.26 -12.41
N ARG A 173 9.46 -12.51 -11.16
CA ARG A 173 8.54 -12.98 -10.10
C ARG A 173 7.48 -11.94 -9.74
N ALA A 174 7.84 -10.66 -9.71
CA ALA A 174 6.89 -9.59 -9.43
C ALA A 174 5.83 -9.43 -10.53
N ASP A 175 6.25 -9.50 -11.79
CA ASP A 175 5.35 -9.48 -12.96
C ASP A 175 4.41 -10.69 -12.93
N SER A 176 4.94 -11.88 -12.66
CA SER A 176 4.14 -13.11 -12.54
C SER A 176 3.09 -12.98 -11.43
N ALA A 177 3.47 -12.43 -10.27
CA ALA A 177 2.55 -12.20 -9.16
C ALA A 177 1.47 -11.15 -9.52
N LEU A 178 1.85 -10.08 -10.22
CA LEU A 178 0.90 -9.06 -10.69
C LEU A 178 -0.12 -9.65 -11.67
N THR A 179 0.34 -10.44 -12.66
CA THR A 179 -0.55 -11.11 -13.63
C THR A 179 -1.53 -12.05 -12.92
N ALA A 180 -1.07 -12.84 -11.95
CA ALA A 180 -1.96 -13.69 -11.17
C ALA A 180 -3.00 -12.87 -10.38
N LEU A 181 -2.56 -11.76 -9.77
CA LEU A 181 -3.41 -10.87 -8.99
C LEU A 181 -4.48 -10.15 -9.84
N HIS A 182 -4.21 -9.85 -11.11
CA HIS A 182 -5.17 -9.18 -12.01
C HIS A 182 -6.48 -9.94 -12.21
N SER A 183 -6.49 -11.27 -12.01
CA SER A 183 -7.72 -12.06 -12.01
C SER A 183 -8.69 -11.68 -10.88
N VAL A 184 -8.17 -11.11 -9.77
CA VAL A 184 -8.94 -10.69 -8.59
C VAL A 184 -9.02 -9.18 -8.48
N VAL A 185 -7.93 -8.47 -8.81
CA VAL A 185 -7.80 -7.02 -8.69
C VAL A 185 -7.22 -6.46 -10.01
N PRO A 186 -8.07 -6.17 -11.01
CA PRO A 186 -7.60 -5.72 -12.33
C PRO A 186 -6.82 -4.40 -12.32
N LYS A 187 -6.98 -3.59 -11.28
CA LYS A 187 -6.30 -2.30 -11.09
C LYS A 187 -4.99 -2.40 -10.30
N ALA A 188 -4.57 -3.61 -9.90
CA ALA A 188 -3.29 -3.79 -9.23
C ALA A 188 -2.14 -3.33 -10.14
N PHE A 189 -1.07 -2.84 -9.53
CA PHE A 189 0.07 -2.29 -10.25
C PHE A 189 1.39 -2.60 -9.54
N LEU A 190 2.49 -2.47 -10.28
CA LEU A 190 3.85 -2.70 -9.80
C LEU A 190 4.55 -1.37 -9.51
N ILE A 191 5.33 -1.31 -8.43
CA ILE A 191 6.25 -0.21 -8.12
C ILE A 191 7.67 -0.76 -8.07
N LYS A 192 8.59 -0.20 -8.87
CA LYS A 192 10.03 -0.38 -8.70
C LYS A 192 10.56 0.70 -7.76
N THR A 193 11.24 0.34 -6.68
CA THR A 193 11.71 1.31 -5.69
C THR A 193 13.03 0.88 -5.03
N ARG A 194 13.74 1.82 -4.40
CA ARG A 194 14.93 1.54 -3.57
C ARG A 194 14.50 1.50 -2.11
N LEU A 195 14.50 0.33 -1.50
CA LEU A 195 14.19 0.16 -0.08
C LEU A 195 15.46 0.07 0.75
N TYR A 196 15.45 0.72 1.91
CA TYR A 196 16.49 0.54 2.91
C TYR A 196 16.48 -0.91 3.42
N ILE A 197 17.59 -1.62 3.30
CA ILE A 197 17.80 -3.00 3.77
C ILE A 197 18.89 -3.09 4.85
N GLY A 198 19.45 -1.96 5.29
CA GLY A 198 20.40 -1.92 6.41
C GLY A 198 19.79 -2.35 7.74
N CYS A 199 20.58 -2.34 8.81
CA CYS A 199 20.08 -2.68 10.14
C CYS A 199 19.23 -1.52 10.68
N MET A 200 18.03 -1.82 11.19
CA MET A 200 17.26 -0.84 11.96
C MET A 200 17.62 -1.06 13.43
N HIS A 201 18.52 -0.25 13.95
CA HIS A 201 18.94 -0.22 15.36
C HIS A 201 18.40 1.02 16.06
#